data_AF-A0A1N7P123-F1
#
_entry.id   AF-A0A1N7P123-F1
#
_cell.length_a   1.000
_cell.length_b   1.000
_cell.length_c   1.000
_cell.angle_alpha   90.00
_cell.angle_beta   90.00
_cell.angle_gamma   90.00
#
_symmetry.space_group_name_H-M   'P 1'
#
loop_
_entity.id
_entity.type
_entity.pdbx_description
1 polymer ?
#
loop_
_entity_poly.entity_id
_entity_poly.type
_entity_poly.pdbx_seq_one_letter_code
_entity_poly.pdbx_strand_id
1 'polypeptide(L)'
;MYGKRRGEYITYFPFSFPQLHLILTQSGFRNVQLHDVDEPKPKRPLERLLGWPGEVYCRRKAAAADTAEERDYWTQAGSKQSLYGRWLVVTAQR
;
A
#
# COMPACT_ATOMS: atom_id res chain seq x y z
N MET A 1 -15.59 0.68 -17.57
CA MET A 1 -14.26 1.05 -18.13
C MET A 1 -14.24 2.56 -18.29
N TYR A 2 -13.53 3.29 -17.41
CA TYR A 2 -13.40 4.75 -17.44
C TYR A 2 -11.96 5.15 -17.75
N GLY A 3 -11.75 6.33 -18.34
CA GLY A 3 -10.43 6.92 -18.61
C GLY A 3 -9.73 6.44 -19.89
N LYS A 4 -10.50 6.19 -20.97
CA LYS A 4 -9.92 5.76 -22.26
C LYS A 4 -9.41 6.93 -23.12
N ARG A 5 -9.73 8.18 -22.77
CA ARG A 5 -9.34 9.37 -23.56
C ARG A 5 -8.41 10.29 -22.78
N ARG A 6 -7.46 10.89 -23.51
CA ARG A 6 -6.52 11.88 -22.99
C ARG A 6 -7.31 13.10 -22.47
N GLY A 7 -7.13 13.43 -21.19
CA GLY A 7 -7.85 14.53 -20.52
C GLY A 7 -9.03 14.10 -19.65
N GLU A 8 -9.44 12.82 -19.69
CA GLU A 8 -10.41 12.29 -18.72
C GLU A 8 -9.70 11.97 -17.40
N TYR A 9 -10.18 12.58 -16.31
CA TYR A 9 -9.71 12.27 -14.96
C TYR A 9 -10.41 11.00 -14.44
N ILE A 10 -9.62 10.00 -14.07
CA ILE A 10 -10.12 8.88 -13.26
C ILE A 10 -10.04 9.35 -11.81
N THR A 11 -11.18 9.44 -11.12
CA THR A 11 -11.18 9.65 -9.67
C THR A 11 -10.64 8.38 -9.03
N TYR A 12 -9.35 8.37 -8.73
CA TYR A 12 -8.76 7.36 -7.88
C TYR A 12 -9.16 7.67 -6.44
N PHE A 13 -10.00 6.82 -5.85
CA PHE A 13 -10.17 6.79 -4.40
C PHE A 13 -9.19 5.75 -3.86
N PRO A 14 -8.02 6.15 -3.32
CA PRO A 14 -7.07 5.19 -2.77
C PRO A 14 -7.62 4.62 -1.46
N PHE A 15 -8.26 3.47 -1.56
CA PHE A 15 -8.75 2.73 -0.39
C PHE A 15 -7.67 1.83 0.22
N SER A 16 -6.52 1.70 -0.44
CA SER A 16 -5.41 0.85 0.01
C SER A 16 -4.05 1.51 -0.22
N PHE A 17 -3.06 1.07 0.55
CA PHE A 17 -1.68 1.56 0.42
C PHE A 17 -1.12 1.40 -1.00
N PRO A 18 -1.30 0.27 -1.72
CA PRO A 18 -0.83 0.13 -3.11
C PRO A 18 -1.40 1.20 -4.04
N GLN A 19 -2.69 1.54 -3.90
CA GLN A 19 -3.31 2.58 -4.71
C GLN A 19 -2.76 3.96 -4.36
N LEU A 20 -2.60 4.26 -3.07
CA LEU A 20 -2.04 5.52 -2.59
C LEU A 20 -0.59 5.69 -3.03
N HIS A 21 0.22 4.66 -2.90
CA HIS A 21 1.60 4.61 -3.38
C HIS A 21 1.68 4.89 -4.88
N LEU A 22 0.85 4.20 -5.69
CA LEU A 22 0.80 4.41 -7.14
C LEU A 22 0.48 5.86 -7.51
N ILE A 23 -0.53 6.47 -6.87
CA ILE A 23 -0.94 7.86 -7.12
C ILE A 23 0.20 8.82 -6.78
N LEU A 24 0.85 8.64 -5.62
CA LEU A 24 1.97 9.48 -5.20
C LEU A 24 3.15 9.36 -6.16
N THR A 25 3.52 8.14 -6.55
CA THR A 25 4.61 7.91 -7.52
C THR A 25 4.29 8.52 -8.88
N GLN A 26 3.06 8.36 -9.38
CA GLN A 26 2.63 8.97 -10.65
C GLN A 26 2.60 10.51 -10.60
N SER A 27 2.36 11.07 -9.41
CA SER A 27 2.40 12.52 -9.17
C SER A 27 3.84 13.06 -9.00
N GLY A 28 4.85 12.20 -9.12
CA GLY A 28 6.26 12.56 -9.04
C GLY A 28 6.84 12.54 -7.63
N PHE A 29 6.10 12.06 -6.63
CA PHE A 29 6.65 11.87 -5.28
C PHE A 29 7.48 10.58 -5.20
N ARG A 30 8.50 10.63 -4.33
CA ARG A 30 9.47 9.57 -4.02
C ARG A 30 9.51 9.32 -2.52
N ASN A 31 10.24 8.28 -2.11
CA ASN A 31 10.41 7.91 -0.70
C ASN A 31 9.08 7.81 0.05
N VAL A 32 8.11 7.12 -0.55
CA VAL A 32 6.79 6.92 0.04
C VAL A 32 6.92 6.00 1.25
N GLN A 33 6.59 6.51 2.43
CA GLN A 33 6.68 5.80 3.70
C GLN A 33 5.32 5.75 4.40
N LEU A 34 4.86 4.54 4.70
CA LEU A 34 3.69 4.25 5.51
C LEU A 34 4.07 4.20 6.99
N HIS A 35 3.37 5.01 7.79
CA HIS A 35 3.59 5.09 9.23
C HIS A 35 2.61 4.18 9.97
N ASP A 36 3.13 3.45 10.96
CA ASP A 36 2.30 2.68 11.88
C ASP A 36 1.62 3.64 12.87
N VAL A 37 0.30 3.65 12.86
CA VAL A 37 -0.54 4.49 13.71
C VAL A 37 -0.98 3.67 14.91
N ASP A 38 -0.96 4.22 16.12
CA ASP A 38 -1.47 3.49 17.28
C ASP A 38 -3.01 3.33 17.19
N GLU A 39 -3.45 2.16 16.73
CA GLU A 39 -4.85 1.80 16.59
C GLU A 39 -5.03 0.28 16.75
N PRO A 40 -6.22 -0.19 17.15
CA PRO A 40 -6.47 -1.62 17.25
C PRO A 40 -6.46 -2.29 15.86
N LYS A 41 -5.39 -3.05 15.59
CA LYS A 41 -5.21 -3.86 14.36
C LYS A 41 -5.01 -5.34 14.67
N PRO A 42 -5.61 -6.25 13.89
CA PRO A 42 -7.03 -6.39 13.53
C PRO A 42 -7.94 -6.61 14.75
N LYS A 43 -9.24 -6.32 14.63
CA LYS A 43 -10.22 -6.50 15.73
C LYS A 43 -10.73 -7.93 15.84
N ARG A 44 -10.73 -8.68 14.75
CA ARG A 44 -11.30 -10.04 14.69
C ARG A 44 -10.27 -11.06 14.18
N PRO A 45 -10.27 -12.29 14.70
CA PRO A 45 -9.38 -13.35 14.21
C PRO A 45 -9.65 -13.71 12.74
N LEU A 46 -10.89 -13.55 12.26
CA LEU A 46 -11.23 -13.77 10.85
C LEU A 46 -10.56 -12.77 9.91
N GLU A 47 -10.38 -11.51 10.34
CA GLU A 47 -9.66 -10.50 9.55
C GLU A 47 -8.22 -10.96 9.30
N ARG A 48 -7.58 -11.56 10.32
CA ARG A 48 -6.22 -12.11 10.19
C ARG A 48 -6.16 -13.28 9.20
N LEU A 49 -7.17 -14.14 9.15
CA LEU A 49 -7.21 -15.24 8.17
C LEU A 49 -7.36 -14.72 6.73
N LEU A 50 -8.18 -13.68 6.53
CA LEU A 50 -8.39 -13.07 5.22
C LEU A 50 -7.19 -12.26 4.73
N GLY A 51 -6.46 -11.60 5.63
CA GLY A 51 -5.27 -10.83 5.28
C GLY A 51 -3.99 -11.66 5.17
N TRP A 52 -3.94 -12.85 5.79
CA TRP A 52 -2.76 -13.72 5.77
C TRP A 52 -2.25 -14.09 4.36
N PRO A 53 -3.11 -14.46 3.38
CA PRO A 53 -2.65 -14.70 2.01
C PRO A 53 -1.95 -13.48 1.39
N GLY A 54 -2.48 -12.28 1.64
CA GLY A 54 -1.89 -11.02 1.17
C GLY A 54 -0.55 -10.73 1.83
N GLU A 55 -0.45 -10.97 3.15
CA GLU A 55 0.80 -10.84 3.91
C GLU A 55 1.88 -11.79 3.37
N VAL A 56 1.54 -13.07 3.16
CA VAL A 56 2.46 -14.08 2.62
C VAL A 56 2.90 -13.70 1.21
N TYR A 57 1.98 -13.24 0.36
CA TYR A 57 2.31 -12.79 -0.99
C TYR A 57 3.32 -11.63 -0.97
N CYS A 58 3.03 -10.58 -0.18
CA CYS A 58 3.91 -9.42 -0.08
C CYS A 58 5.28 -9.80 0.49
N ARG A 59 5.32 -10.69 1.50
CA ARG A 59 6.57 -11.19 2.06
C ARG A 59 7.42 -11.96 1.05
N ARG A 60 6.79 -12.81 0.23
CA ARG A 60 7.47 -13.53 -0.85
C ARG A 60 8.03 -12.57 -1.89
N LYS A 61 7.29 -11.52 -2.23
CA LYS A 61 7.74 -10.49 -3.16
C LYS A 61 8.89 -9.65 -2.59
N ALA A 62 8.81 -9.24 -1.32
CA ALA A 62 9.91 -8.54 -0.65
C ALA A 62 11.21 -9.36 -0.63
N ALA A 63 11.10 -10.67 -0.40
CA ALA A 63 12.24 -11.58 -0.41
C ALA A 63 12.85 -11.76 -1.82
N ALA A 64 12.04 -11.64 -2.87
CA ALA A 64 12.45 -11.77 -4.27
C ALA A 64 12.74 -10.43 -4.96
N ALA A 65 12.71 -9.31 -4.23
CA ALA A 65 12.87 -7.98 -4.80
C ALA A 65 14.30 -7.73 -5.26
N ASP A 66 14.44 -7.22 -6.48
CA ASP A 66 15.73 -6.96 -7.13
C ASP A 66 16.35 -5.64 -6.66
N THR A 67 15.52 -4.70 -6.16
CA THR A 67 15.95 -3.38 -5.71
C THR A 67 15.52 -3.10 -4.26
N ALA A 68 16.24 -2.18 -3.60
CA ALA A 68 15.88 -1.72 -2.27
C ALA A 68 14.50 -1.03 -2.26
N GLU A 69 14.21 -0.21 -3.28
CA GLU A 69 12.92 0.47 -3.41
C GLU A 69 11.76 -0.52 -3.54
N GLU A 70 11.92 -1.56 -4.38
CA GLU A 70 10.91 -2.60 -4.52
C GLU A 70 10.73 -3.40 -3.22
N ARG A 71 11.83 -3.74 -2.55
CA ARG A 71 11.78 -4.43 -1.25
C ARG A 71 11.05 -3.61 -0.21
N ASP A 72 11.32 -2.31 -0.13
CA ASP A 72 10.67 -1.39 0.81
C ASP A 72 9.18 -1.27 0.51
N TYR A 73 8.80 -1.15 -0.76
CA TYR A 73 7.41 -1.15 -1.16
C TYR A 73 6.68 -2.42 -0.70
N TRP A 74 7.22 -3.61 -0.99
CA TRP A 74 6.58 -4.86 -0.62
C TRP A 74 6.53 -5.08 0.89
N THR A 75 7.57 -4.63 1.61
CA THR A 75 7.61 -4.66 3.07
C THR A 75 6.49 -3.79 3.66
N GLN A 76 6.32 -2.58 3.15
CA GLN A 76 5.27 -1.66 3.59
C GLN A 76 3.87 -2.17 3.20
N ALA A 77 3.70 -2.68 1.97
CA ALA A 77 2.43 -3.21 1.48
C ALA A 77 1.95 -4.44 2.26
N GLY A 78 2.88 -5.28 2.73
CA GLY A 78 2.59 -6.44 3.58
C GLY A 78 2.48 -6.12 5.08
N SER A 79 2.68 -4.87 5.49
CA SER A 79 2.63 -4.49 6.91
C SER A 79 1.21 -4.60 7.48
N LYS A 80 1.11 -4.74 8.81
CA LYS A 80 -0.19 -4.74 9.50
C LYS A 80 -0.97 -3.43 9.28
N GLN A 81 -0.27 -2.29 9.19
CA GLN A 81 -0.89 -1.00 8.88
C GLN A 81 -1.51 -1.02 7.49
N SER A 82 -0.82 -1.55 6.48
CA SER A 82 -1.33 -1.63 5.11
C SER A 82 -2.52 -2.61 4.99
N LEU A 83 -2.44 -3.76 5.65
CA LEU A 83 -3.43 -4.84 5.51
C LEU A 83 -4.67 -4.67 6.40
N TYR A 84 -4.51 -4.12 7.60
CA TYR A 84 -5.56 -4.07 8.63
C TYR A 84 -5.78 -2.68 9.22
N GLY A 85 -4.94 -1.71 8.87
CA GLY A 85 -5.08 -0.34 9.36
C GLY A 85 -6.33 0.32 8.81
N ARG A 86 -6.93 1.20 9.60
CA ARG A 86 -8.11 1.99 9.17
C ARG A 86 -7.69 3.33 8.61
N TRP A 87 -6.51 3.78 9.00
CA TRP A 87 -5.92 5.03 8.56
C TRP A 87 -4.66 4.73 7.77
N LEU A 88 -4.47 5.40 6.64
CA LEU A 88 -3.21 5.36 5.90
C LEU A 88 -2.54 6.71 6.09
N VAL A 89 -1.55 6.75 6.97
CA VAL A 89 -0.72 7.94 7.19
C VAL A 89 0.58 7.73 6.43
N VAL A 90 0.80 8.55 5.41
CA VAL A 90 1.92 8.41 4.49
C VAL A 90 2.68 9.71 4.37
N THR A 91 4.01 9.62 4.42
CA THR A 91 4.91 10.70 4.02
C THR A 91 5.46 10.38 2.64
N ALA A 92 5.56 11.40 1.79
CA ALA A 92 6.25 11.30 0.52
C ALA A 92 7.00 12.61 0.24
N GLN A 93 8.15 12.50 -0.38
CA GLN A 93 9.05 13.61 -0.71
C GLN A 93 8.97 13.87 -2.22
N ARG A 94 9.28 15.09 -2.67
CA ARG A 94 9.30 15.44 -4.09
C ARG A 94 10.71 15.74 -4.56
#